data_AF-A0A6V7UBR1-F1
#
_entry.id   AF-A0A6V7UBR1-F1
#
_cell.length_a   1.000
_cell.length_b   1.000
_cell.length_c   1.000
_cell.angle_alpha   90.00
_cell.angle_beta   90.00
_cell.angle_gamma   90.00
#
_symmetry.space_group_name_H-M   'P 1'
#
loop_
_entity.id
_entity.type
_entity.pdbx_description
1 polymer ?
#
loop_
_entity_poly.entity_id
_entity_poly.type
_entity_poly.pdbx_seq_one_letter_code
_entity_poly.pdbx_strand_id
1 'polypeptide(L)'
;MNTIPIVQPTVAGQEGEDSLYPIAVLIDELRNEDVQLRLNSIRKLSTIALALGVERTRKELIQFLTDTIYDEDEVLLALAEQLGNFYAASWWT
;
A
#
# COMPACT_ATOMS: atom_id res chain seq x y z
N MET A 1 34.57 37.02 -23.16
CA MET A 1 33.23 36.65 -22.66
C MET A 1 32.83 35.33 -23.31
N ASN A 2 32.91 34.21 -22.61
CA ASN A 2 32.32 32.95 -23.07
C ASN A 2 31.67 32.28 -21.85
N THR A 3 30.35 32.18 -21.85
CA THR A 3 29.57 31.62 -20.74
C THR A 3 29.57 30.10 -20.85
N ILE A 4 30.11 29.44 -19.84
CA ILE A 4 29.98 27.99 -19.65
C ILE A 4 28.51 27.71 -19.34
N PRO A 5 27.80 26.81 -20.07
CA PRO A 5 26.50 26.37 -19.62
C PRO A 5 26.69 25.51 -18.38
N ILE A 6 26.13 25.95 -17.26
CA ILE A 6 25.94 25.13 -16.07
C ILE A 6 25.10 23.92 -16.47
N VAL A 7 25.75 22.76 -16.57
CA VAL A 7 25.06 21.48 -16.58
C VAL A 7 24.39 21.33 -15.22
N GLN A 8 23.07 21.58 -15.17
CA GLN A 8 22.28 21.21 -14.01
C GLN A 8 22.33 19.68 -13.92
N PRO A 9 22.72 19.09 -12.78
CA PRO A 9 22.47 17.68 -12.57
C PRO A 9 20.95 17.50 -12.53
N THR A 10 20.41 16.83 -13.54
CA THR A 10 19.03 16.34 -13.54
C THR A 10 18.82 15.54 -12.25
N VAL A 11 18.05 16.09 -11.32
CA VAL A 11 17.50 15.37 -10.17
C VAL A 11 16.41 14.43 -10.69
N ALA A 12 16.82 13.39 -11.40
CA ALA A 12 15.96 12.28 -11.77
C ALA A 12 15.87 11.35 -10.54
N GLY A 13 14.77 11.44 -9.79
CA GLY A 13 14.38 10.35 -8.88
C GLY A 13 13.87 10.71 -7.48
N GLN A 14 13.05 11.75 -7.28
CA GLN A 14 12.47 12.01 -5.94
C GLN A 14 10.94 12.09 -5.86
N GLU A 15 10.19 11.92 -6.95
CA GLU A 15 8.71 12.00 -6.89
C GLU A 15 8.06 10.67 -6.43
N GLY A 16 8.81 9.56 -6.47
CA GLY A 16 8.34 8.24 -6.03
C GLY A 16 8.56 7.95 -4.54
N GLU A 17 9.62 8.46 -3.91
CA GLU A 17 9.96 8.13 -2.52
C GLU A 17 9.08 8.85 -1.49
N ASP A 18 8.73 10.13 -1.71
CA ASP A 18 7.83 10.87 -0.82
C ASP A 18 6.40 10.31 -0.85
N SER A 19 5.99 9.74 -1.99
CA SER A 19 4.70 9.07 -2.15
C SER A 19 4.65 7.70 -1.48
N LEU A 20 5.82 7.08 -1.21
CA LEU A 20 5.94 5.76 -0.58
C LEU A 20 5.91 5.83 0.96
N TYR A 21 6.27 6.96 1.55
CA TYR A 21 6.30 7.12 3.01
C TYR A 21 4.92 6.90 3.68
N PRO A 22 3.81 7.47 3.17
CA PRO A 22 2.48 7.20 3.72
C PRO A 22 2.06 5.73 3.61
N ILE A 23 2.56 5.02 2.60
CA ILE A 23 2.24 3.60 2.40
C ILE A 23 3.05 2.74 3.36
N ALA A 24 4.31 3.07 3.61
CA ALA A 24 5.12 2.39 4.61
C ALA A 24 4.46 2.44 6.00
N VAL A 25 3.94 3.61 6.39
CA VAL A 25 3.19 3.77 7.64
C VAL A 25 1.94 2.89 7.68
N LEU A 26 1.16 2.85 6.59
CA LEU A 26 -0.03 1.99 6.51
C LEU A 26 0.32 0.49 6.59
N ILE A 27 1.44 0.06 6.01
CA ILE A 27 1.90 -1.33 6.12
C ILE A 27 2.35 -1.65 7.54
N ASP A 28 3.03 -0.72 8.22
CA ASP A 28 3.44 -0.89 9.61
C ASP A 28 2.21 -0.91 10.55
N GLU A 29 1.21 -0.08 10.28
CA GLU A 29 -0.07 -0.05 11.00
C GLU A 29 -0.84 -1.38 10.85
N LEU A 30 -0.79 -2.04 9.68
CA LEU A 30 -1.39 -3.38 9.50
C LEU A 30 -0.78 -4.44 10.43
N ARG A 31 0.48 -4.24 10.86
CA ARG A 31 1.20 -5.15 11.75
C ARG A 31 1.14 -4.73 13.22
N ASN A 32 0.43 -3.66 13.52
CA ASN A 32 0.35 -3.11 14.87
C ASN A 32 -0.48 -4.01 15.79
N GLU A 33 -0.18 -4.02 17.08
CA GLU A 33 -0.97 -4.72 18.11
C GLU A 33 -2.32 -4.06 18.39
N ASP A 34 -2.45 -2.76 18.12
CA ASP A 34 -3.69 -2.02 18.24
C ASP A 34 -4.67 -2.37 17.11
N VAL A 35 -5.81 -2.95 17.49
CA VAL A 35 -6.91 -3.33 16.61
C VAL A 35 -7.40 -2.14 15.77
N GLN A 36 -7.47 -0.94 16.34
CA GLN A 36 -7.97 0.24 15.64
C GLN A 36 -7.01 0.72 14.54
N LEU A 37 -5.70 0.58 14.76
CA LEU A 37 -4.69 0.89 13.74
C LEU A 37 -4.73 -0.12 12.59
N ARG A 38 -4.83 -1.41 12.90
CA ARG A 38 -5.02 -2.46 11.88
C ARG A 38 -6.28 -2.20 11.06
N LEU A 39 -7.40 -1.92 11.72
CA LEU A 39 -8.69 -1.68 11.07
C LEU A 39 -8.68 -0.44 10.16
N ASN A 40 -8.03 0.65 10.61
CA ASN A 40 -7.83 1.84 9.77
C ASN A 40 -7.02 1.54 8.51
N SER A 41 -5.99 0.72 8.63
CA SER A 41 -5.16 0.33 7.50
C SER A 41 -5.85 -0.66 6.56
N ILE A 42 -6.64 -1.60 7.08
CA ILE A 42 -7.46 -2.49 6.25
C ILE A 42 -8.45 -1.68 5.43
N ARG A 43 -9.12 -0.67 5.99
CA ARG A 43 -10.01 0.22 5.21
C ARG A 43 -9.30 0.95 4.06
N LYS A 44 -7.98 1.10 4.15
CA LYS A 44 -7.13 1.74 3.12
C LYS A 44 -6.38 0.72 2.26
N LEU A 45 -6.70 -0.57 2.35
CA LEU A 45 -5.97 -1.66 1.70
C LEU A 45 -6.02 -1.55 0.16
N SER A 46 -7.11 -1.01 -0.38
CA SER A 46 -7.22 -0.65 -1.81
C SER A 46 -6.14 0.35 -2.25
N THR A 47 -5.87 1.39 -1.45
CA THR A 47 -4.82 2.39 -1.71
C THR A 47 -3.42 1.78 -1.60
N ILE A 48 -3.23 0.90 -0.60
CA ILE A 48 -1.96 0.18 -0.40
C ILE A 48 -1.66 -0.67 -1.64
N ALA A 49 -2.63 -1.47 -2.10
CA ALA A 49 -2.43 -2.34 -3.26
C ALA A 49 -2.24 -1.58 -4.58
N LEU A 50 -2.99 -0.47 -4.76
CA LEU A 50 -2.81 0.45 -5.89
C LEU A 50 -1.37 0.92 -6.01
N ALA A 51 -0.77 1.28 -4.88
CA ALA A 51 0.58 1.82 -4.86
C ALA A 51 1.69 0.75 -4.83
N LEU A 52 1.42 -0.43 -4.27
CA LEU A 52 2.31 -1.59 -4.41
C LEU A 52 2.33 -2.15 -5.83
N GLY A 53 1.23 -1.97 -6.57
CA GLY A 53 1.00 -2.58 -7.86
C GLY A 53 0.60 -4.06 -7.75
N VAL A 54 0.10 -4.60 -8.87
CA VAL A 54 -0.53 -5.94 -8.92
C VAL A 54 0.42 -7.07 -8.55
N GLU A 55 1.71 -6.99 -8.93
CA GLU A 55 2.68 -8.06 -8.68
C GLU A 55 3.03 -8.20 -7.20
N ARG A 56 3.27 -7.09 -6.50
CA ARG A 56 3.57 -7.10 -5.06
C ARG A 56 2.32 -7.36 -4.24
N THR A 57 1.17 -6.84 -4.66
CA THR A 57 -0.12 -7.18 -4.04
C THR A 57 -0.35 -8.69 -4.05
N ARG A 58 -0.11 -9.38 -5.17
CA ARG A 58 -0.28 -10.84 -5.25
C ARG A 58 0.72 -11.63 -4.40
N LYS A 59 1.99 -11.20 -4.35
CA LYS A 59 3.07 -11.95 -3.69
C LYS A 59 3.21 -11.64 -2.20
N GLU A 60 3.00 -10.38 -1.80
CA GLU A 60 3.23 -9.89 -0.44
C GLU A 60 1.91 -9.67 0.29
N LEU A 61 0.97 -8.90 -0.30
CA LEU A 61 -0.26 -8.52 0.39
C LEU A 61 -1.19 -9.72 0.60
N ILE A 62 -1.36 -10.59 -0.41
CA ILE A 62 -2.18 -11.81 -0.25
C ILE A 62 -1.59 -12.75 0.81
N GLN A 63 -0.26 -12.90 0.86
CA GLN A 63 0.39 -13.70 1.90
C GLN A 63 0.13 -13.09 3.28
N PHE A 64 0.29 -11.79 3.41
CA PHE A 64 0.01 -11.07 4.65
C PHE A 64 -1.44 -11.26 5.12
N LEU A 65 -2.40 -11.15 4.22
CA LEU A 65 -3.82 -11.34 4.51
C LEU A 65 -4.17 -12.77 4.94
N THR A 66 -3.41 -13.76 4.46
CA THR A 66 -3.57 -15.15 4.86
C THR A 66 -3.17 -15.34 6.33
N ASP A 67 -2.21 -14.58 6.82
CA ASP A 67 -1.83 -14.58 8.24
C ASP A 67 -2.84 -13.83 9.11
N THR A 68 -3.59 -12.88 8.53
CA THR A 68 -4.59 -12.06 9.24
C THR A 68 -5.94 -12.77 9.45
N ILE A 69 -6.12 -14.01 8.96
CA ILE A 69 -7.40 -14.75 9.07
C ILE A 69 -7.78 -15.16 10.50
N TYR A 70 -6.85 -15.04 11.46
CA TYR A 70 -7.04 -15.35 12.87
C TYR A 70 -7.16 -14.09 13.75
N ASP A 71 -7.33 -12.91 13.15
CA ASP A 71 -7.49 -11.64 13.85
C ASP A 71 -8.92 -11.46 14.41
N GLU A 72 -9.21 -10.32 15.03
CA GLU A 72 -10.52 -10.03 15.64
C GLU A 72 -11.65 -9.90 14.60
N ASP A 73 -12.88 -10.23 15.01
CA ASP A 73 -14.06 -10.28 14.13
C ASP A 73 -14.29 -8.98 13.34
N GLU A 74 -14.05 -7.82 13.96
CA GLU A 74 -14.19 -6.50 13.30
C GLU A 74 -13.15 -6.30 12.19
N VAL A 75 -11.92 -6.79 12.41
CA VAL A 75 -10.81 -6.73 11.46
C VAL A 75 -11.10 -7.66 10.29
N LEU A 76 -11.56 -8.88 10.57
CA LEU A 76 -11.95 -9.86 9.57
C LEU A 76 -13.13 -9.38 8.72
N LEU A 77 -14.12 -8.71 9.32
CA LEU A 77 -15.25 -8.14 8.59
C LEU A 77 -14.78 -7.05 7.61
N ALA A 78 -13.97 -6.10 8.09
CA ALA A 78 -13.41 -5.05 7.25
C ALA A 78 -12.54 -5.63 6.12
N LEU A 79 -11.80 -6.70 6.40
CA LEU A 79 -10.99 -7.39 5.40
C LEU A 79 -11.85 -8.01 4.30
N ALA A 80 -12.90 -8.73 4.68
CA ALA A 80 -13.82 -9.35 3.73
C ALA A 80 -14.49 -8.32 2.82
N GLU A 81 -14.91 -7.18 3.36
CA GLU A 81 -15.48 -6.06 2.59
C GLU A 81 -14.46 -5.52 1.58
N GLN A 82 -13.21 -5.32 1.99
CA GLN A 82 -12.17 -4.80 1.12
C GLN A 82 -11.81 -5.78 0.02
N LEU A 83 -11.60 -7.06 0.34
CA LEU A 83 -11.38 -8.11 -0.65
C LEU A 83 -12.54 -8.23 -1.64
N GLY A 84 -13.77 -7.99 -1.15
CA GLY A 84 -14.98 -7.71 -1.92
C GLY A 84 -14.78 -6.71 -3.05
N ASN A 85 -14.23 -5.57 -2.65
CA ASN A 85 -14.04 -4.41 -3.50
C ASN A 85 -12.84 -4.54 -4.44
N PHE A 86 -11.82 -5.34 -4.08
CA PHE A 86 -10.78 -5.77 -5.00
C PHE A 86 -11.46 -6.46 -6.17
N TYR A 87 -11.90 -7.70 -5.97
CA TYR A 87 -13.05 -8.33 -6.63
C TYR A 87 -13.83 -7.70 -7.78
N ALA A 88 -14.58 -6.67 -7.39
CA ALA A 88 -15.60 -6.07 -8.23
C ALA A 88 -15.00 -5.05 -9.20
N ALA A 89 -13.86 -4.45 -8.86
CA ALA A 89 -13.14 -3.60 -9.77
C ALA A 89 -12.38 -4.51 -10.74
N SER A 90 -12.54 -4.29 -12.04
CA SER A 90 -11.99 -5.07 -13.16
C SER A 90 -10.44 -5.12 -13.18
N TRP A 91 -9.80 -5.64 -12.14
CA TRP A 91 -8.34 -5.75 -11.99
C TRP A 91 -7.78 -7.08 -12.57
N TRP A 92 -8.62 -8.10 -12.83
CA TRP A 92 -8.24 -9.43 -13.39
C TRP A 92 -8.64 -9.67 -14.84
N THR A 93 -9.37 -8.76 -15.48
CA THR A 93 -9.73 -8.86 -16.90
C THR A 93 -9.04 -7.76 -17.69
#